data_AF-A0A1J0VXB7-F1
#
_entry.id   AF-A0A1J0VXB7-F1
#
_cell.length_a   1.000
_cell.length_b   1.000
_cell.length_c   1.000
_cell.angle_alpha   90.00
_cell.angle_beta   90.00
_cell.angle_gamma   90.00
#
_symmetry.space_group_name_H-M   'P 1'
#
loop_
_entity.id
_entity.type
_entity.pdbx_description
1 polymer ?
#
loop_
_entity_poly.entity_id
_entity_poly.type
_entity_poly.pdbx_seq_one_letter_code
_entity_poly.pdbx_strand_id
1 'polypeptide(L)'
;MKAYDLGFGDSADKLGETPGGEPLTLEAPVRSGWIGSEGPAIDPASWPRGPVTGLPMMHALTLRLPVDFQRRGPEFPAIAFFQGEGQFADADEPVVADAASADPVARDLVATRPHAQLRLLHDEIGGVFALIWLTEREFAGGPVAPPADVRLPGSPAASDEGCNAWDDVHPTVGVWLAERVADPNVGIAPVEYEPNTRYQDPLTDDSGWNPWAEPLFGRSHLGGTAFPVQALPEGLTPYYLEIEEVSGMNFGGGNAQLDLESGVFDWSCG
;
A
#
# COMPACT_ATOMS: atom_id res chain seq x y z
N MET A 1 -0.16 -7.36 21.89
CA MET A 1 -0.36 -6.98 20.49
C MET A 1 -1.86 -6.87 20.24
N LYS A 2 -2.25 -5.93 19.39
CA LYS A 2 -3.60 -5.76 18.86
C LYS A 2 -3.56 -5.89 17.34
N ALA A 3 -4.68 -6.20 16.72
CA ALA A 3 -4.90 -6.03 15.29
C ALA A 3 -5.83 -4.82 15.06
N TYR A 4 -5.85 -4.29 13.84
CA TYR A 4 -6.65 -3.10 13.52
C TYR A 4 -7.31 -3.21 12.15
N ASP A 5 -8.60 -2.95 12.09
CA ASP A 5 -9.30 -2.78 10.81
C ASP A 5 -9.07 -1.36 10.29
N LEU A 6 -8.91 -1.24 8.97
CA LEU A 6 -8.91 0.03 8.26
C LEU A 6 -10.31 0.33 7.73
N GLY A 7 -10.72 1.59 7.82
CA GLY A 7 -11.91 2.13 7.17
C GLY A 7 -11.59 3.41 6.40
N PHE A 8 -12.25 3.59 5.27
CA PHE A 8 -11.96 4.69 4.33
C PHE A 8 -13.14 5.66 4.26
N GLY A 9 -12.88 6.95 4.49
CA GLY A 9 -13.93 7.96 4.40
C GLY A 9 -13.57 9.32 5.00
N ASP A 10 -14.47 10.28 4.80
CA ASP A 10 -14.29 11.67 5.24
C ASP A 10 -14.46 11.84 6.75
N SER A 11 -15.25 10.97 7.40
CA SER A 11 -15.56 11.03 8.81
C SER A 11 -15.79 9.65 9.42
N ALA A 12 -15.59 9.56 10.74
CA ALA A 12 -15.73 8.34 11.54
C ALA A 12 -17.09 7.63 11.40
N ASP A 13 -18.16 8.37 11.06
CA ASP A 13 -19.54 7.88 10.89
C ASP A 13 -19.88 7.48 9.44
N LYS A 14 -18.94 7.65 8.50
CA LYS A 14 -19.14 7.41 7.06
C LYS A 14 -17.91 6.74 6.46
N LEU A 15 -17.64 5.53 6.93
CA LEU A 15 -16.54 4.70 6.43
C LEU A 15 -17.06 3.63 5.47
N GLY A 16 -16.22 3.24 4.52
CA GLY A 16 -16.38 2.04 3.71
C GLY A 16 -15.19 1.09 3.88
N GLU A 17 -15.39 -0.17 3.50
CA GLU A 17 -14.33 -1.21 3.49
C GLU A 17 -13.24 -0.89 2.46
N THR A 18 -13.63 -0.26 1.36
CA THR A 18 -12.76 0.34 0.35
C THR A 18 -13.35 1.70 -0.09
N PRO A 19 -12.62 2.52 -0.86
CA PRO A 19 -13.14 3.79 -1.36
C PRO A 19 -14.34 3.60 -2.30
N GLY A 20 -15.54 3.91 -1.80
CA GLY A 20 -16.79 3.70 -2.54
C GLY A 20 -17.34 2.25 -2.47
N GLY A 21 -16.73 1.39 -1.65
CA GLY A 21 -17.20 0.05 -1.36
C GLY A 21 -18.34 0.00 -0.34
N GLU A 22 -18.58 -1.18 0.23
CA GLU A 22 -19.65 -1.39 1.20
C GLU A 22 -19.44 -0.56 2.49
N PRO A 23 -20.52 -0.05 3.10
CA PRO A 23 -20.43 0.71 4.35
C PRO A 23 -19.83 -0.12 5.49
N LEU A 24 -18.89 0.49 6.22
CA LEU A 24 -18.21 -0.10 7.36
C LEU A 24 -18.47 0.71 8.62
N THR A 25 -18.83 0.04 9.71
CA THR A 25 -18.90 0.67 11.04
C THR A 25 -17.76 0.14 11.90
N LEU A 26 -16.90 1.05 12.33
CA LEU A 26 -15.79 0.75 13.23
C LEU A 26 -16.10 1.26 14.65
N GLU A 27 -15.66 0.52 15.66
CA GLU A 27 -15.79 0.95 17.04
C GLU A 27 -14.66 1.92 17.41
N ALA A 28 -15.03 3.15 17.81
CA ALA A 28 -14.09 4.20 18.21
C ALA A 28 -12.93 4.46 17.20
N PRO A 29 -13.22 4.67 15.91
CA PRO A 29 -12.19 4.81 14.90
C PRO A 29 -11.37 6.09 15.09
N VAL A 30 -10.08 6.00 14.83
CA VAL A 30 -9.12 7.09 14.90
C VAL A 30 -8.55 7.36 13.52
N ARG A 31 -8.66 8.60 13.04
CA ARG A 31 -8.06 9.01 11.77
C ARG A 31 -6.54 8.83 11.85
N SER A 32 -6.01 7.99 10.98
CA SER A 32 -4.62 7.52 11.06
C SER A 32 -3.87 7.70 9.75
N GLY A 33 -4.52 8.12 8.67
CA GLY A 33 -3.84 8.28 7.39
C GLY A 33 -4.73 8.84 6.30
N TRP A 34 -4.27 8.64 5.07
CA TRP A 34 -5.03 8.95 3.87
C TRP A 34 -4.56 8.09 2.70
N ILE A 35 -5.42 7.99 1.71
CA ILE A 35 -5.15 7.47 0.37
C ILE A 35 -5.40 8.61 -0.64
N GLY A 36 -5.11 8.40 -1.92
CA GLY A 36 -5.31 9.36 -3.02
C GLY A 36 -3.98 9.79 -3.64
N SER A 37 -3.99 10.69 -4.62
CA SER A 37 -2.74 11.05 -5.32
C SER A 37 -1.79 11.93 -4.50
N GLU A 38 -2.30 12.58 -3.45
CA GLU A 38 -1.46 13.34 -2.54
C GLU A 38 -0.76 12.42 -1.54
N GLY A 39 0.57 12.50 -1.49
CA GLY A 39 1.41 11.65 -0.65
C GLY A 39 1.96 12.36 0.60
N PRO A 40 3.00 11.80 1.22
CA PRO A 40 3.66 12.39 2.38
C PRO A 40 4.54 13.58 1.99
N ALA A 41 4.85 14.45 2.96
CA ALA A 41 5.70 15.63 2.77
C ALA A 41 7.20 15.30 2.70
N ILE A 42 7.56 14.45 1.75
CA ILE A 42 8.94 14.16 1.36
C ILE A 42 9.47 15.20 0.37
N ASP A 43 10.79 15.26 0.19
CA ASP A 43 11.37 16.08 -0.88
C ASP A 43 10.88 15.55 -2.24
N PRO A 44 10.34 16.39 -3.15
CA PRO A 44 9.90 15.95 -4.48
C PRO A 44 10.99 15.21 -5.29
N ALA A 45 12.26 15.57 -5.10
CA ALA A 45 13.37 14.87 -5.73
C ALA A 45 13.60 13.45 -5.16
N SER A 46 13.01 13.14 -4.01
CA SER A 46 13.02 11.81 -3.38
C SER A 46 11.73 11.00 -3.54
N TRP A 47 10.77 11.53 -4.31
CA TRP A 47 9.55 10.78 -4.65
C TRP A 47 9.91 9.50 -5.42
N PRO A 48 9.34 8.33 -5.07
CA PRO A 48 9.63 7.08 -5.75
C PRO A 48 9.39 7.17 -7.26
N ARG A 49 10.32 6.64 -8.05
CA ARG A 49 10.24 6.64 -9.52
C ARG A 49 10.12 5.21 -10.03
N GLY A 50 9.33 5.03 -11.07
CA GLY A 50 9.30 3.80 -11.86
C GLY A 50 10.69 3.43 -12.36
N PRO A 51 11.22 2.22 -12.11
CA PRO A 51 12.53 1.81 -12.59
C PRO A 51 12.69 1.80 -14.11
N VAL A 52 11.59 1.66 -14.86
CA VAL A 52 11.57 1.64 -16.32
C VAL A 52 11.25 3.04 -16.86
N THR A 53 10.07 3.57 -16.50
CA THR A 53 9.56 4.81 -17.12
C THR A 53 10.22 6.06 -16.56
N GLY A 54 10.77 6.00 -15.34
CA GLY A 54 11.22 7.16 -14.60
C GLY A 54 10.09 8.10 -14.13
N LEU A 55 8.83 7.74 -14.39
CA LEU A 55 7.68 8.52 -13.94
C LEU A 55 7.53 8.42 -12.42
N PRO A 56 6.98 9.44 -11.75
CA PRO A 56 6.71 9.34 -10.32
C PRO A 56 5.66 8.27 -10.05
N MET A 57 5.96 7.33 -9.15
CA MET A 57 5.03 6.29 -8.74
C MET A 57 3.78 6.89 -8.10
N MET A 58 2.62 6.30 -8.38
CA MET A 58 1.35 6.68 -7.78
C MET A 58 1.37 6.40 -6.28
N HIS A 59 0.93 7.37 -5.48
CA HIS A 59 0.73 7.14 -4.05
C HIS A 59 -0.55 6.33 -3.82
N ALA A 60 -0.44 5.25 -3.05
CA ALA A 60 -1.58 4.40 -2.71
C ALA A 60 -2.09 4.68 -1.28
N LEU A 61 -1.18 4.71 -0.30
CA LEU A 61 -1.52 4.82 1.11
C LEU A 61 -0.43 5.55 1.89
N THR A 62 -0.82 6.48 2.77
CA THR A 62 0.01 6.94 3.88
C THR A 62 -0.70 6.61 5.19
N LEU A 63 -0.03 5.88 6.08
CA LEU A 63 -0.63 5.36 7.30
C LEU A 63 0.29 5.57 8.51
N ARG A 64 -0.23 6.21 9.55
CA ARG A 64 0.38 6.21 10.88
C ARG A 64 0.14 4.87 11.56
N LEU A 65 1.22 4.27 12.01
CA LEU A 65 1.19 2.94 12.59
C LEU A 65 0.93 3.01 14.11
N PRO A 66 0.11 2.11 14.66
CA PRO A 66 0.08 1.86 16.09
C PRO A 66 1.48 1.49 16.61
N VAL A 67 1.79 1.81 17.87
CA VAL A 67 3.14 1.66 18.44
C VAL A 67 3.71 0.25 18.25
N ASP A 68 2.88 -0.78 18.39
CA ASP A 68 3.31 -2.18 18.22
C ASP A 68 3.81 -2.48 16.79
N PHE A 69 3.29 -1.78 15.78
CA PHE A 69 3.62 -1.93 14.35
C PHE A 69 4.75 -1.02 13.87
N GLN A 70 5.29 -0.14 14.72
CA GLN A 70 6.43 0.75 14.37
C GLN A 70 7.77 -0.02 14.40
N ARG A 71 7.90 -1.01 13.51
CA ARG A 71 9.01 -1.99 13.51
C ARG A 71 10.38 -1.41 13.15
N ARG A 72 10.41 -0.21 12.58
CA ARG A 72 11.66 0.56 12.34
C ARG A 72 12.05 1.50 13.48
N GLY A 73 11.32 1.48 14.59
CA GLY A 73 11.57 2.35 15.74
C GLY A 73 10.65 3.58 15.75
N PRO A 74 10.56 4.26 16.91
CA PRO A 74 9.65 5.38 17.13
C PRO A 74 9.97 6.63 16.29
N GLU A 75 11.17 6.72 15.71
CA GLU A 75 11.55 7.78 14.78
C GLU A 75 10.83 7.68 13.42
N PHE A 76 10.27 6.51 13.11
CA PHE A 76 9.52 6.23 11.88
C PHE A 76 8.08 5.77 12.20
N PRO A 77 7.21 6.67 12.69
CA PRO A 77 5.89 6.30 13.19
C PRO A 77 4.86 5.96 12.09
N ALA A 78 5.19 6.17 10.83
CA ALA A 78 4.28 6.02 9.71
C ALA A 78 4.97 5.40 8.49
N ILE A 79 4.16 4.93 7.55
CA ILE A 79 4.59 4.44 6.24
C ILE A 79 3.86 5.16 5.12
N ALA A 80 4.47 5.21 3.95
CA ALA A 80 3.80 5.47 2.68
C ALA A 80 4.08 4.34 1.69
N PHE A 81 3.05 3.90 0.99
CA PHE A 81 3.07 2.85 -0.01
C PHE A 81 2.69 3.43 -1.37
N PHE A 82 3.42 3.03 -2.39
CA PHE A 82 3.30 3.53 -3.75
C PHE A 82 3.30 2.37 -4.74
N GLN A 83 2.62 2.54 -5.86
CA GLN A 83 2.63 1.63 -6.99
C GLN A 83 3.24 2.34 -8.20
N GLY A 84 4.15 1.66 -8.88
CA GLY A 84 4.67 2.05 -10.18
C GLY A 84 4.15 1.14 -11.29
N GLU A 85 4.93 0.99 -12.34
CA GLU A 85 4.59 0.13 -13.46
C GLU A 85 4.45 -1.36 -13.09
N GLY A 86 3.61 -2.05 -13.85
CA GLY A 86 3.25 -3.45 -13.67
C GLY A 86 3.98 -4.39 -14.64
N GLN A 87 3.65 -5.68 -14.55
CA GLN A 87 4.17 -6.74 -15.45
C GLN A 87 3.92 -6.53 -16.94
N PHE A 88 2.97 -5.65 -17.29
CA PHE A 88 2.58 -5.36 -18.67
C PHE A 88 3.21 -4.07 -19.21
N ALA A 89 4.22 -3.54 -18.51
CA ALA A 89 5.03 -2.46 -19.04
C ALA A 89 5.58 -2.82 -20.43
N ASP A 90 5.08 -2.14 -21.46
CA ASP A 90 5.55 -2.28 -22.85
C ASP A 90 7.04 -1.91 -23.00
N ALA A 91 7.56 -1.13 -22.06
CA ALA A 91 8.95 -0.71 -22.03
C ALA A 91 9.79 -1.68 -21.18
N ASP A 92 10.78 -2.32 -21.80
CA ASP A 92 11.79 -3.12 -21.10
C ASP A 92 13.08 -2.33 -20.81
N GLU A 93 13.28 -1.20 -21.50
CA GLU A 93 14.49 -0.38 -21.38
C GLU A 93 14.24 0.86 -20.50
N PRO A 94 14.97 1.02 -19.39
CA PRO A 94 14.85 2.19 -18.53
C PRO A 94 15.16 3.50 -19.25
N VAL A 95 14.37 4.54 -18.97
CA VAL A 95 14.69 5.92 -19.36
C VAL A 95 15.98 6.34 -18.64
N VAL A 96 17.00 6.68 -19.42
CA VAL A 96 18.31 7.07 -18.89
C VAL A 96 18.32 8.56 -18.56
N ALA A 97 18.71 8.88 -17.32
CA ALA A 97 18.89 10.26 -16.89
C ALA A 97 19.97 10.98 -17.73
N ASP A 98 19.59 12.07 -18.38
CA ASP A 98 20.49 12.88 -19.21
C ASP A 98 20.04 14.34 -19.25
N ALA A 99 20.86 15.23 -18.70
CA ALA A 99 20.60 16.67 -18.64
C ALA A 99 20.55 17.33 -20.02
N ALA A 100 21.17 16.72 -21.03
CA ALA A 100 21.18 17.21 -22.41
C ALA A 100 20.07 16.60 -23.28
N SER A 101 19.27 15.67 -22.75
CA SER A 101 18.21 15.01 -23.51
C SER A 101 17.13 15.99 -23.97
N ALA A 102 16.54 15.71 -25.13
CA ALA A 102 15.35 16.41 -25.59
C ALA A 102 14.08 15.96 -24.83
N ASP A 103 14.11 14.77 -24.23
CA ASP A 103 13.04 14.26 -23.39
C ASP A 103 13.03 14.97 -22.02
N PRO A 104 11.94 15.66 -21.65
CA PRO A 104 11.80 16.28 -20.33
C PRO A 104 11.95 15.30 -19.17
N VAL A 105 11.49 14.04 -19.30
CA VAL A 105 11.56 13.04 -18.22
C VAL A 105 13.02 12.64 -17.97
N ALA A 106 13.77 12.30 -19.02
CA ALA A 106 15.20 12.05 -18.93
C ALA A 106 16.00 13.19 -18.26
N ARG A 107 15.61 14.45 -18.48
CA ARG A 107 16.25 15.61 -17.81
C ARG A 107 15.86 15.74 -16.34
N ASP A 108 14.59 15.52 -16.00
CA ASP A 108 14.09 15.58 -14.62
C ASP A 108 14.77 14.52 -13.74
N LEU A 109 14.96 13.31 -14.29
CA LEU A 109 15.60 12.19 -13.58
C LEU A 109 16.99 12.53 -13.02
N VAL A 110 17.73 13.46 -13.64
CA VAL A 110 19.06 13.88 -13.17
C VAL A 110 19.01 14.49 -11.76
N ALA A 111 17.91 15.15 -11.40
CA ALA A 111 17.73 15.77 -10.09
C ALA A 111 17.15 14.81 -9.03
N THR A 112 16.72 13.61 -9.44
CA THR A 112 16.08 12.64 -8.55
C THR A 112 17.10 11.83 -7.74
N ARG A 113 16.67 11.30 -6.60
CA ARG A 113 17.46 10.43 -5.72
C ARG A 113 16.53 9.52 -4.92
N PRO A 114 16.95 8.33 -4.49
CA PRO A 114 16.12 7.51 -3.62
C PRO A 114 15.95 8.17 -2.25
N HIS A 115 14.74 8.04 -1.67
CA HIS A 115 14.53 8.38 -0.27
C HIS A 115 15.34 7.44 0.64
N ALA A 116 15.90 7.97 1.75
CA ALA A 116 16.81 7.20 2.61
C ALA A 116 16.16 5.98 3.27
N GLN A 117 14.83 6.01 3.43
CA GLN A 117 14.01 4.93 3.99
C GLN A 117 13.18 4.19 2.93
N LEU A 118 13.49 4.40 1.65
CA LEU A 118 12.82 3.70 0.56
C LEU A 118 13.22 2.22 0.55
N ARG A 119 12.23 1.37 0.33
CA ARG A 119 12.40 0.00 -0.11
C ARG A 119 11.57 -0.20 -1.37
N LEU A 120 12.23 -0.63 -2.45
CA LEU A 120 11.52 -1.15 -3.62
C LEU A 120 11.07 -2.58 -3.34
N LEU A 121 9.88 -2.89 -3.82
CA LEU A 121 9.17 -4.14 -3.66
C LEU A 121 8.73 -4.61 -5.04
N HIS A 122 8.78 -5.92 -5.24
CA HIS A 122 8.36 -6.55 -6.48
C HIS A 122 7.44 -7.72 -6.12
N ASP A 123 6.42 -7.92 -6.94
CA ASP A 123 5.59 -9.11 -6.89
C ASP A 123 6.15 -10.23 -7.78
N GLU A 124 5.51 -11.41 -7.78
CA GLU A 124 5.94 -12.55 -8.59
C GLU A 124 5.84 -12.31 -10.10
N ILE A 125 4.96 -11.40 -10.53
CA ILE A 125 4.67 -11.16 -11.94
C ILE A 125 5.46 -9.99 -12.54
N GLY A 126 6.18 -9.22 -11.72
CA GLY A 126 7.08 -8.13 -12.14
C GLY A 126 6.56 -6.72 -11.86
N GLY A 127 5.42 -6.55 -11.20
CA GLY A 127 4.95 -5.23 -10.78
C GLY A 127 5.84 -4.63 -9.70
N VAL A 128 5.93 -3.29 -9.71
CA VAL A 128 6.87 -2.54 -8.88
C VAL A 128 6.13 -1.67 -7.89
N PHE A 129 6.52 -1.78 -6.63
CA PHE A 129 5.98 -1.00 -5.53
C PHE A 129 7.11 -0.36 -4.73
N ALA A 130 6.75 0.65 -3.95
CA ALA A 130 7.67 1.31 -3.04
C ALA A 130 7.04 1.47 -1.66
N LEU A 131 7.80 1.10 -0.63
CA LEU A 131 7.50 1.40 0.76
C LEU A 131 8.50 2.44 1.27
N ILE A 132 8.01 3.51 1.88
CA ILE A 132 8.83 4.47 2.62
C ILE A 132 8.41 4.46 4.08
N TRP A 133 9.36 4.29 4.98
CA TRP A 133 9.17 4.62 6.40
C TRP A 133 9.35 6.13 6.60
N LEU A 134 8.35 6.77 7.20
CA LEU A 134 8.24 8.22 7.31
C LEU A 134 8.59 8.69 8.71
N THR A 135 9.34 9.78 8.80
CA THR A 135 9.46 10.55 10.03
C THR A 135 8.15 11.25 10.37
N GLU A 136 7.97 11.64 11.64
CA GLU A 136 6.79 12.44 12.06
C GLU A 136 6.63 13.73 11.22
N ARG A 137 7.75 14.35 10.80
CA ARG A 137 7.72 15.56 9.97
C ARG A 137 7.17 15.29 8.57
N GLU A 138 7.57 14.19 7.94
CA GLU A 138 7.12 13.80 6.60
C GLU A 138 5.65 13.37 6.62
N PHE A 139 5.23 12.66 7.66
CA PHE A 139 3.82 12.30 7.86
C PHE A 139 2.95 13.55 8.14
N ALA A 140 3.27 14.33 9.18
CA ALA A 140 2.44 15.45 9.61
C ALA A 140 2.39 16.62 8.63
N GLY A 141 3.35 16.71 7.70
CA GLY A 141 3.37 17.73 6.66
C GLY A 141 2.48 17.41 5.45
N GLY A 142 1.99 16.16 5.32
CA GLY A 142 1.09 15.74 4.26
C GLY A 142 -0.39 16.08 4.57
N PRO A 143 -1.30 15.83 3.61
CA PRO A 143 -1.05 15.37 2.25
C PRO A 143 -0.41 16.47 1.36
N VAL A 144 0.50 16.08 0.45
CA VAL A 144 1.09 16.99 -0.55
C VAL A 144 1.02 16.39 -1.95
N ALA A 145 0.91 17.26 -2.96
CA ALA A 145 0.92 16.84 -4.36
C ALA A 145 2.24 16.14 -4.75
N PRO A 146 2.20 15.20 -5.71
CA PRO A 146 3.41 14.62 -6.31
C PRO A 146 4.27 15.69 -7.01
N PRO A 147 5.50 15.35 -7.44
CA PRO A 147 6.30 16.22 -8.28
C PRO A 147 5.52 16.71 -9.50
N ALA A 148 5.71 17.97 -9.89
CA ALA A 148 4.99 18.55 -11.02
C ALA A 148 5.28 17.79 -12.33
N ASP A 149 4.26 17.66 -13.18
CA ASP A 149 4.42 17.07 -14.51
C ASP A 149 5.31 17.96 -15.40
N VAL A 150 6.43 17.41 -15.83
CA VAL A 150 7.43 18.08 -16.67
C VAL A 150 7.21 17.84 -18.17
N ARG A 151 6.26 16.97 -18.53
CA ARG A 151 5.93 16.65 -19.91
C ARG A 151 5.37 17.89 -20.61
N LEU A 152 5.47 17.91 -21.93
CA LEU A 152 4.91 19.00 -22.72
C LEU A 152 3.38 18.94 -22.65
N PRO A 153 2.67 20.09 -22.58
CA PRO A 153 1.21 20.09 -22.61
C PRO A 153 0.68 19.33 -23.84
N GLY A 154 -0.21 18.36 -23.60
CA GLY A 154 -0.78 17.51 -24.65
C GLY A 154 0.05 16.28 -25.00
N SER A 155 1.15 16.01 -24.29
CA SER A 155 1.78 14.67 -24.29
C SER A 155 0.73 13.61 -23.94
N PRO A 156 0.73 12.45 -24.62
CA PRO A 156 -0.15 11.35 -24.24
C PRO A 156 0.20 10.86 -22.83
N ALA A 157 -0.80 10.29 -22.15
CA ALA A 157 -0.57 9.49 -20.96
C ALA A 157 0.41 8.34 -21.28
N ALA A 158 1.10 7.85 -20.26
CA ALA A 158 1.90 6.64 -20.41
C ALA A 158 0.97 5.48 -20.85
N SER A 159 1.39 4.73 -21.87
CA SER A 159 0.58 3.65 -22.46
C SER A 159 1.09 2.26 -22.08
N ASP A 160 2.07 2.18 -21.21
CA ASP A 160 2.76 0.96 -20.78
C ASP A 160 2.00 0.22 -19.67
N GLU A 161 0.67 0.36 -19.62
CA GLU A 161 -0.20 -0.37 -18.70
C GLU A 161 0.15 -0.24 -17.19
N GLY A 162 1.01 0.72 -16.82
CA GLY A 162 1.43 1.01 -15.46
C GLY A 162 0.80 2.29 -14.91
N CYS A 163 0.53 2.33 -13.60
CA CYS A 163 0.04 3.55 -12.96
C CYS A 163 1.18 4.51 -12.60
N ASN A 164 0.91 5.81 -12.65
CA ASN A 164 1.84 6.84 -12.25
C ASN A 164 1.11 8.07 -11.69
N ALA A 165 1.79 8.85 -10.86
CA ALA A 165 1.18 9.97 -10.14
C ALA A 165 0.70 11.13 -11.03
N TRP A 166 1.10 11.20 -12.30
CA TRP A 166 0.66 12.25 -13.22
C TRP A 166 -0.61 11.87 -13.98
N ASP A 167 -0.78 10.59 -14.32
CA ASP A 167 -1.92 10.10 -15.10
C ASP A 167 -3.03 9.54 -14.19
N ASP A 168 -2.69 8.98 -13.03
CA ASP A 168 -3.61 8.34 -12.09
C ASP A 168 -3.95 9.28 -10.92
N VAL A 169 -4.94 10.14 -11.16
CA VAL A 169 -5.39 11.15 -10.19
C VAL A 169 -6.63 10.70 -9.44
N HIS A 170 -6.50 10.49 -8.13
CA HIS A 170 -7.53 10.02 -7.22
C HIS A 170 -7.76 11.04 -6.08
N PRO A 171 -9.02 11.20 -5.63
CA PRO A 171 -9.33 12.11 -4.52
C PRO A 171 -8.66 11.62 -3.23
N THR A 172 -8.24 12.58 -2.41
CA THR A 172 -7.74 12.29 -1.07
C THR A 172 -8.87 11.83 -0.16
N VAL A 173 -8.76 10.62 0.39
CA VAL A 173 -9.74 10.03 1.31
C VAL A 173 -9.06 9.68 2.63
N GLY A 174 -9.73 9.94 3.76
CA GLY A 174 -9.18 9.64 5.08
C GLY A 174 -9.13 8.14 5.36
N VAL A 175 -8.05 7.68 5.99
CA VAL A 175 -7.92 6.32 6.52
C VAL A 175 -8.08 6.36 8.03
N TRP A 176 -8.90 5.46 8.54
CA TRP A 176 -9.26 5.34 9.95
C TRP A 176 -8.90 3.95 10.45
N LEU A 177 -8.39 3.87 11.68
CA LEU A 177 -8.10 2.61 12.34
C LEU A 177 -9.01 2.41 13.54
N ALA A 178 -9.50 1.19 13.72
CA ALA A 178 -10.11 0.74 14.96
C ALA A 178 -9.54 -0.61 15.37
N GLU A 179 -9.55 -0.91 16.66
CA GLU A 179 -9.09 -2.21 17.16
C GLU A 179 -10.00 -3.32 16.62
N ARG A 180 -9.37 -4.33 16.02
CA ARG A 180 -10.05 -5.53 15.53
C ARG A 180 -10.24 -6.49 16.69
N VAL A 181 -11.46 -6.50 17.23
CA VAL A 181 -11.82 -7.32 18.40
C VAL A 181 -12.22 -8.74 17.99
N ALA A 182 -12.01 -9.70 18.89
CA ALA A 182 -12.41 -11.10 18.74
C ALA A 182 -11.75 -11.90 17.60
N ASP A 183 -10.71 -11.36 16.96
CA ASP A 183 -9.87 -12.12 16.02
C ASP A 183 -8.92 -13.05 16.82
N PRO A 184 -9.02 -14.39 16.66
CA PRO A 184 -8.19 -15.35 17.39
C PRO A 184 -6.72 -15.38 16.94
N ASN A 185 -6.41 -14.79 15.79
CA ASN A 185 -5.07 -14.79 15.19
C ASN A 185 -4.23 -13.57 15.54
N VAL A 186 -4.73 -12.67 16.39
CA VAL A 186 -3.98 -11.50 16.87
C VAL A 186 -2.63 -11.94 17.49
N GLY A 187 -1.54 -11.42 16.95
CA GLY A 187 -0.19 -11.75 17.42
C GLY A 187 0.35 -13.11 16.97
N ILE A 188 -0.32 -13.76 16.03
CA ILE A 188 0.11 -15.01 15.40
C ILE A 188 0.47 -14.70 13.96
N ALA A 189 1.58 -15.28 13.48
CA ALA A 189 1.98 -15.13 12.09
C ALA A 189 0.98 -15.89 11.21
N PRO A 190 0.47 -15.29 10.13
CA PRO A 190 -0.38 -16.00 9.19
C PRO A 190 0.43 -17.07 8.45
N VAL A 191 -0.14 -18.27 8.35
CA VAL A 191 0.46 -19.41 7.65
C VAL A 191 -0.64 -20.21 6.98
N GLU A 192 -0.35 -20.77 5.81
CA GLU A 192 -1.27 -21.61 5.05
C GLU A 192 -0.89 -23.08 5.17
N TYR A 193 -1.87 -23.96 5.42
CA TYR A 193 -1.71 -25.43 5.45
C TYR A 193 -0.58 -25.98 6.34
N GLU A 194 -0.13 -25.25 7.36
CA GLU A 194 0.90 -25.73 8.28
C GLU A 194 0.31 -26.58 9.42
N PRO A 195 0.74 -27.85 9.59
CA PRO A 195 0.26 -28.67 10.68
C PRO A 195 0.82 -28.20 12.03
N ASN A 196 -0.01 -28.26 13.09
CA ASN A 196 0.33 -27.87 14.46
C ASN A 196 0.67 -26.37 14.64
N THR A 197 0.22 -25.50 13.74
CA THR A 197 0.25 -24.06 13.95
C THR A 197 -0.77 -23.62 15.01
N ARG A 198 -0.52 -22.46 15.63
CA ARG A 198 -1.51 -21.77 16.49
C ARG A 198 -2.47 -20.90 15.68
N TYR A 199 -2.15 -20.64 14.43
CA TYR A 199 -2.97 -19.86 13.52
C TYR A 199 -4.25 -20.66 13.18
N GLN A 200 -5.40 -20.02 13.33
CA GLN A 200 -6.70 -20.61 13.03
C GLN A 200 -7.08 -20.26 11.60
N ASP A 201 -7.40 -21.29 10.82
CA ASP A 201 -7.92 -21.11 9.47
C ASP A 201 -9.25 -20.35 9.53
N PRO A 202 -9.42 -19.24 8.76
CA PRO A 202 -10.71 -18.56 8.68
C PRO A 202 -11.80 -19.42 8.04
N LEU A 203 -11.43 -20.42 7.24
CA LEU A 203 -12.35 -21.35 6.60
C LEU A 203 -12.59 -22.61 7.46
N THR A 204 -13.79 -23.16 7.32
CA THR A 204 -14.16 -24.46 7.86
C THR A 204 -13.72 -25.59 6.91
N ASP A 205 -13.69 -26.83 7.40
CA ASP A 205 -13.31 -28.01 6.59
C ASP A 205 -14.17 -28.20 5.32
N ASP A 206 -15.40 -27.66 5.30
CA ASP A 206 -16.32 -27.66 4.16
C ASP A 206 -16.25 -26.39 3.31
N SER A 207 -15.19 -25.59 3.47
CA SER A 207 -14.92 -24.35 2.72
C SER A 207 -15.95 -23.23 2.96
N GLY A 208 -16.67 -23.27 4.08
CA GLY A 208 -17.45 -22.14 4.59
C GLY A 208 -16.61 -21.22 5.46
N TRP A 209 -17.15 -20.06 5.85
CA TRP A 209 -16.49 -19.20 6.83
C TRP A 209 -16.75 -19.68 8.25
N ASN A 210 -15.72 -19.66 9.10
CA ASN A 210 -15.94 -19.72 10.53
C ASN A 210 -16.77 -18.50 10.98
N PRO A 211 -17.72 -18.63 11.92
CA PRO A 211 -18.57 -17.51 12.34
C PRO A 211 -17.83 -16.28 12.88
N TRP A 212 -16.62 -16.48 13.40
CA TRP A 212 -15.76 -15.38 13.87
C TRP A 212 -15.02 -14.67 12.73
N ALA A 213 -14.80 -15.35 11.60
CA ALA A 213 -14.03 -14.86 10.45
C ALA A 213 -14.90 -14.13 9.43
N GLU A 214 -16.14 -14.59 9.21
CA GLU A 214 -17.09 -13.97 8.28
C GLU A 214 -17.22 -12.44 8.43
N PRO A 215 -17.40 -11.86 9.64
CA PRO A 215 -17.52 -10.41 9.79
C PRO A 215 -16.20 -9.65 9.57
N LEU A 216 -15.07 -10.33 9.37
CA LEU A 216 -13.74 -9.74 9.19
C LEU A 216 -13.25 -9.77 7.74
N PHE A 217 -13.91 -10.55 6.89
CA PHE A 217 -13.58 -10.73 5.48
C PHE A 217 -13.76 -9.44 4.67
N GLY A 218 -12.94 -9.24 3.63
CA GLY A 218 -13.05 -8.13 2.68
C GLY A 218 -12.56 -6.78 3.20
N ARG A 219 -11.83 -6.76 4.33
CA ARG A 219 -11.35 -5.54 4.97
C ARG A 219 -9.83 -5.46 4.90
N SER A 220 -9.32 -4.26 4.65
CA SER A 220 -7.90 -3.97 4.89
C SER A 220 -7.62 -3.92 6.40
N HIS A 221 -6.50 -4.47 6.86
CA HIS A 221 -6.17 -4.54 8.29
C HIS A 221 -4.67 -4.61 8.58
N LEU A 222 -4.31 -4.29 9.83
CA LEU A 222 -2.98 -4.52 10.40
C LEU A 222 -3.02 -5.73 11.33
N GLY A 223 -2.34 -6.81 10.94
CA GLY A 223 -2.23 -8.06 11.68
C GLY A 223 -3.56 -8.79 11.91
N GLY A 224 -3.49 -9.96 12.55
CA GLY A 224 -4.67 -10.81 12.77
C GLY A 224 -4.84 -11.83 11.67
N THR A 225 -6.09 -12.09 11.26
CA THR A 225 -6.44 -13.08 10.25
C THR A 225 -6.31 -12.51 8.85
N ALA A 226 -5.46 -13.13 8.02
CA ALA A 226 -5.33 -12.88 6.60
C ALA A 226 -6.49 -13.50 5.81
N PHE A 227 -6.93 -12.80 4.77
CA PHE A 227 -7.90 -13.26 3.78
C PHE A 227 -7.30 -13.17 2.37
N PRO A 228 -6.20 -13.89 2.10
CA PRO A 228 -5.55 -13.80 0.82
C PRO A 228 -6.44 -14.43 -0.25
N VAL A 229 -6.43 -13.85 -1.45
CA VAL A 229 -7.15 -14.41 -2.60
C VAL A 229 -6.37 -15.59 -3.23
N GLN A 230 -5.04 -15.59 -3.09
CA GLN A 230 -4.16 -16.70 -3.48
C GLN A 230 -3.33 -17.17 -2.27
N ALA A 231 -2.23 -17.88 -2.50
CA ALA A 231 -1.39 -18.42 -1.43
C ALA A 231 -0.73 -17.30 -0.62
N LEU A 232 -0.56 -17.50 0.69
CA LEU A 232 0.19 -16.56 1.51
C LEU A 232 1.68 -16.60 1.17
N PRO A 233 2.37 -15.45 1.10
CA PRO A 233 3.81 -15.47 0.95
C PRO A 233 4.49 -16.02 2.22
N GLU A 234 5.55 -16.80 2.02
CA GLU A 234 6.34 -17.34 3.13
C GLU A 234 7.06 -16.21 3.91
N GLY A 235 7.11 -16.33 5.24
CA GLY A 235 7.88 -15.43 6.09
C GLY A 235 7.15 -14.17 6.57
N LEU A 236 5.83 -14.13 6.44
CA LEU A 236 5.00 -13.18 7.16
C LEU A 236 5.16 -13.35 8.68
N THR A 237 5.17 -12.22 9.37
CA THR A 237 5.14 -12.10 10.82
C THR A 237 3.76 -11.62 11.26
N PRO A 238 3.46 -11.52 12.58
CA PRO A 238 2.22 -10.89 13.02
C PRO A 238 2.10 -9.39 12.69
N TYR A 239 3.16 -8.76 12.18
CA TYR A 239 3.25 -7.30 11.97
C TYR A 239 3.07 -6.93 10.49
N TYR A 240 2.04 -7.46 9.84
CA TYR A 240 1.78 -7.18 8.42
C TYR A 240 0.57 -6.26 8.23
N LEU A 241 0.53 -5.61 7.07
CA LEU A 241 -0.60 -4.90 6.51
C LEU A 241 -1.18 -5.78 5.39
N GLU A 242 -2.46 -6.11 5.49
CA GLU A 242 -3.23 -6.61 4.34
C GLU A 242 -4.07 -5.45 3.81
N ILE A 243 -3.96 -5.19 2.50
CA ILE A 243 -4.65 -4.07 1.86
C ILE A 243 -5.39 -4.54 0.61
N GLU A 244 -6.68 -4.26 0.60
CA GLU A 244 -7.55 -4.36 -0.56
C GLU A 244 -7.22 -3.25 -1.56
N GLU A 245 -7.80 -3.30 -2.76
CA GLU A 245 -7.61 -2.25 -3.76
C GLU A 245 -8.01 -0.86 -3.24
N VAL A 246 -7.05 0.07 -3.25
CA VAL A 246 -7.29 1.49 -2.93
C VAL A 246 -6.62 2.41 -3.96
N SER A 247 -7.16 3.61 -4.16
CA SER A 247 -6.54 4.69 -4.94
C SER A 247 -5.96 4.30 -6.30
N GLY A 248 -6.76 3.64 -7.14
CA GLY A 248 -6.34 3.25 -8.49
C GLY A 248 -5.45 2.01 -8.54
N MET A 249 -5.02 1.47 -7.38
CA MET A 249 -4.42 0.15 -7.36
C MET A 249 -5.41 -0.86 -7.91
N ASN A 250 -4.91 -1.72 -8.78
CA ASN A 250 -5.67 -2.80 -9.39
C ASN A 250 -4.91 -4.10 -9.10
N PHE A 251 -5.43 -4.84 -8.14
CA PHE A 251 -5.03 -6.19 -7.80
C PHE A 251 -5.97 -7.21 -8.45
N GLY A 252 -6.71 -6.87 -9.51
CA GLY A 252 -7.64 -7.78 -10.16
C GLY A 252 -8.70 -8.35 -9.21
N GLY A 253 -9.17 -7.57 -8.24
CA GLY A 253 -10.13 -8.01 -7.24
C GLY A 253 -9.55 -8.82 -6.08
N GLY A 254 -8.22 -8.80 -5.88
CA GLY A 254 -7.59 -9.34 -4.68
C GLY A 254 -6.93 -8.28 -3.79
N ASN A 255 -5.90 -8.70 -3.05
CA ASN A 255 -5.27 -7.89 -2.01
C ASN A 255 -3.76 -8.12 -1.94
N ALA A 256 -3.07 -7.22 -1.23
CA ALA A 256 -1.63 -7.28 -1.01
C ALA A 256 -1.31 -7.53 0.47
N GLN A 257 -0.30 -8.36 0.73
CA GLN A 257 0.27 -8.59 2.05
C GLN A 257 1.65 -7.94 2.11
N LEU A 258 1.81 -6.97 3.01
CA LEU A 258 3.06 -6.28 3.27
C LEU A 258 3.47 -6.48 4.73
N ASP A 259 4.52 -7.26 4.98
CA ASP A 259 5.08 -7.38 6.32
C ASP A 259 5.89 -6.14 6.71
N LEU A 260 5.70 -5.60 7.91
CA LEU A 260 6.40 -4.39 8.35
C LEU A 260 7.70 -4.72 9.12
N GLU A 261 7.92 -5.98 9.50
CA GLU A 261 9.10 -6.47 10.21
C GLU A 261 10.11 -7.16 9.29
N SER A 262 9.72 -8.29 8.68
CA SER A 262 10.51 -9.03 7.69
C SER A 262 10.54 -8.29 6.35
N GLY A 263 9.48 -7.55 6.04
CA GLY A 263 9.30 -6.89 4.76
C GLY A 263 9.08 -7.83 3.59
N VAL A 264 8.60 -9.05 3.86
CA VAL A 264 7.94 -9.86 2.84
C VAL A 264 6.81 -9.04 2.22
N PHE A 265 6.67 -9.14 0.90
CA PHE A 265 5.62 -8.49 0.13
C PHE A 265 5.15 -9.41 -0.97
N ASP A 266 3.84 -9.53 -1.13
CA ASP A 266 3.21 -10.16 -2.27
C ASP A 266 1.80 -9.59 -2.48
N TRP A 267 1.21 -9.85 -3.64
CA TRP A 267 -0.20 -9.56 -3.87
C TRP A 267 -0.84 -10.62 -4.76
N SER A 268 -2.16 -10.71 -4.67
CA SER A 268 -2.95 -11.74 -5.34
C SER A 268 -4.04 -11.12 -6.20
N CYS A 269 -4.31 -11.69 -7.38
CA CYS A 269 -5.53 -11.42 -8.16
C CYS A 269 -6.62 -12.47 -7.99
N GLY A 270 -7.88 -12.06 -8.13
CA GLY A 270 -9.08 -12.89 -8.02
C GLY A 270 -9.77 -13.20 -9.33
#